data_AF-A0A538RLI8-F1
#
_entry.id   AF-A0A538RLI8-F1
#
_cell.length_a   1.000
_cell.length_b   1.000
_cell.length_c   1.000
_cell.angle_alpha   90.00
_cell.angle_beta   90.00
_cell.angle_gamma   90.00
#
_symmetry.space_group_name_H-M   'P 1'
#
loop_
_entity.id
_entity.type
_entity.pdbx_description
1 polymer ?
#
loop_
_entity_poly.entity_id
_entity_poly.type
_entity_poly.pdbx_seq_one_letter_code
_entity_poly.pdbx_strand_id
1 'polypeptide(L)'
;MCAALGAIGGTIAAALLGNWLNRRPTYALLCLGSLAAALALFRGNDHYGPLFLLTVFLGGAMTASFYGWFPLYLPELFRTSVRATGQGFSYNFGRIIAAVGALQTGTLMGLFKGDYPKACSLMSLVYLAGLVIIWFAPETRGKPLPE
;
A
#
# COMPACT_ATOMS: atom_id res chain seq x y z
N MET A 1 16.78 -1.85 -9.14
CA MET A 1 17.06 -0.40 -9.02
C MET A 1 15.82 0.45 -9.32
N CYS A 2 15.11 0.25 -10.44
CA CYS A 2 13.91 1.02 -10.80
C CYS A 2 12.82 1.04 -9.72
N ALA A 3 12.51 -0.12 -9.12
CA ALA A 3 11.53 -0.20 -8.02
C ALA A 3 11.91 0.67 -6.80
N ALA A 4 13.19 0.66 -6.42
CA ALA A 4 13.69 1.42 -5.28
C ALA A 4 13.69 2.93 -5.55
N LEU A 5 14.09 3.35 -6.76
CA LEU A 5 14.00 4.75 -7.18
C LEU A 5 12.55 5.23 -7.20
N GLY A 6 11.65 4.39 -7.71
CA GLY A 6 10.21 4.64 -7.67
C GLY A 6 9.71 4.78 -6.23
N ALA A 7 10.09 3.88 -5.33
CA ALA A 7 9.69 3.92 -3.93
C ALA A 7 10.14 5.21 -3.23
N ILE A 8 11.40 5.63 -3.43
CA ILE A 8 11.92 6.88 -2.86
C ILE A 8 11.12 8.08 -3.38
N GLY A 9 10.98 8.22 -4.70
CA GLY A 9 10.25 9.34 -5.29
C GLY A 9 8.77 9.35 -4.90
N GLY A 10 8.13 8.18 -4.91
CA GLY A 10 6.72 8.00 -4.57
C GLY A 10 6.44 8.36 -3.11
N THR A 11 7.20 7.82 -2.16
CA THR A 11 7.00 8.10 -0.73
C THR A 11 7.15 9.59 -0.40
N ILE A 12 8.12 10.27 -1.01
CA ILE A 12 8.28 11.73 -0.87
C ILE A 12 7.05 12.45 -1.44
N ALA A 13 6.64 12.10 -2.67
CA ALA A 13 5.47 12.70 -3.30
C ALA A 13 4.19 12.48 -2.50
N ALA A 14 3.99 11.29 -1.95
CA ALA A 14 2.84 10.94 -1.13
C ALA A 14 2.82 11.68 0.22
N ALA A 15 3.99 11.89 0.84
CA ALA A 15 4.11 12.70 2.03
C ALA A 15 3.73 14.17 1.75
N LEU A 16 4.17 14.72 0.62
CA LEU A 16 3.80 16.08 0.19
C LEU A 16 2.30 16.19 -0.13
N LEU A 17 1.76 15.24 -0.90
CA LEU A 17 0.33 15.18 -1.24
C LEU A 17 -0.55 15.01 0.00
N GLY A 18 -0.07 14.27 1.00
CA GLY A 18 -0.77 14.07 2.28
C GLY A 18 -0.99 15.38 3.05
N ASN A 19 -0.22 16.44 2.80
CA ASN A 19 -0.46 17.74 3.42
C ASN A 19 -1.58 18.53 2.70
N TRP A 20 -1.80 18.23 1.42
CA TRP A 20 -2.70 18.99 0.53
C TRP A 20 -4.07 18.33 0.41
N LEU A 21 -4.15 17.01 0.55
CA LEU A 21 -5.36 16.21 0.44
C LEU A 21 -5.89 15.74 1.81
N ASN A 22 -7.20 15.44 1.88
CA ASN A 22 -7.82 14.85 3.06
C ASN A 22 -7.32 13.41 3.26
N ARG A 23 -7.32 12.92 4.51
CA ARG A 23 -6.71 11.63 4.84
C ARG A 23 -7.43 10.47 4.15
N ARG A 24 -8.77 10.49 4.17
CA ARG A 24 -9.60 9.45 3.54
C ARG A 24 -9.40 9.34 2.01
N PRO A 25 -9.55 10.41 1.20
CA PRO A 25 -9.33 10.30 -0.24
C PRO A 25 -7.86 10.01 -0.58
N THR A 26 -6.89 10.49 0.20
CA THR A 26 -5.48 10.16 -0.02
C THR A 26 -5.26 8.65 0.08
N TYR A 27 -5.77 8.02 1.14
CA TYR A 27 -5.68 6.58 1.30
C TYR A 27 -6.40 5.82 0.19
N ALA A 28 -7.61 6.25 -0.19
CA ALA A 28 -8.36 5.64 -1.29
C ALA A 28 -7.59 5.71 -2.63
N LEU A 29 -7.00 6.87 -2.94
CA LEU A 29 -6.17 7.07 -4.13
C LEU A 29 -4.91 6.19 -4.10
N LEU A 30 -4.26 6.06 -2.93
CA LEU A 30 -3.09 5.20 -2.77
C LEU A 30 -3.44 3.71 -2.92
N CYS A 31 -4.60 3.26 -2.40
CA CYS A 31 -5.11 1.91 -2.64
C CYS A 31 -5.36 1.65 -4.12
N LEU A 32 -6.10 2.54 -4.79
CA LEU A 32 -6.43 2.40 -6.21
C LEU A 32 -5.18 2.46 -7.09
N GLY A 33 -4.27 3.40 -6.81
CA GLY A 33 -2.99 3.53 -7.51
C GLY A 33 -2.10 2.32 -7.33
N SER A 34 -2.03 1.76 -6.11
CA SER A 34 -1.26 0.54 -5.85
C SER A 34 -1.86 -0.69 -6.53
N LEU A 35 -3.20 -0.81 -6.54
CA LEU A 35 -3.89 -1.88 -7.26
C LEU A 35 -3.64 -1.79 -8.77
N ALA A 36 -3.83 -0.60 -9.36
CA ALA A 36 -3.61 -0.37 -10.78
C ALA A 36 -2.15 -0.64 -11.18
N ALA A 37 -1.19 -0.16 -10.37
CA ALA A 37 0.22 -0.40 -10.62
C ALA A 37 0.61 -1.88 -10.50
N ALA A 38 0.05 -2.60 -9.52
CA ALA A 38 0.27 -4.04 -9.37
C ALA A 38 -0.33 -4.82 -10.57
N LEU A 39 -1.55 -4.50 -10.99
CA LEU A 39 -2.17 -5.14 -12.15
C LEU A 39 -1.43 -4.82 -13.44
N ALA A 40 -1.00 -3.57 -13.64
CA ALA A 40 -0.18 -3.18 -14.78
C ALA A 40 1.15 -3.95 -14.81
N LEU A 41 1.79 -4.12 -13.65
CA LEU A 41 3.03 -4.89 -13.54
C LEU A 41 2.83 -6.37 -13.88
N PHE A 42 1.84 -7.04 -13.27
CA PHE A 42 1.68 -8.49 -13.40
C PHE A 42 0.94 -8.92 -14.67
N ARG A 43 -0.02 -8.14 -15.16
CA ARG A 43 -0.85 -8.52 -16.33
C ARG A 43 -0.46 -7.83 -17.62
N GLY A 44 0.30 -6.73 -17.56
CA GLY A 44 0.63 -5.89 -18.71
C GLY A 44 2.02 -6.13 -19.32
N ASN A 45 2.80 -7.07 -18.79
CA ASN A 45 4.18 -7.31 -19.25
C ASN A 45 4.42 -8.79 -19.54
N ASP A 46 4.80 -9.09 -20.77
CA ASP A 46 5.13 -10.45 -21.23
C ASP A 46 6.64 -10.66 -21.45
N HIS A 47 7.42 -9.57 -21.52
CA HIS A 47 8.85 -9.60 -21.77
C HIS A 47 9.58 -8.49 -21.02
N TYR A 48 10.87 -8.68 -20.80
CA TYR A 48 11.72 -7.65 -20.23
C TYR A 48 11.94 -6.52 -21.24
N GLY A 49 11.65 -5.28 -20.84
CA GLY A 49 11.79 -4.11 -21.70
C GLY A 49 11.52 -2.80 -20.96
N PRO A 50 11.54 -1.67 -21.67
CA PRO A 50 11.29 -0.35 -21.08
C PRO A 50 9.93 -0.24 -20.36
N LEU A 51 8.89 -0.87 -20.91
CA LEU A 51 7.56 -0.90 -20.31
C LEU A 51 7.54 -1.68 -18.99
N PHE A 52 8.25 -2.80 -18.92
CA PHE A 52 8.43 -3.56 -17.68
C PHE A 52 9.15 -2.72 -16.62
N LEU A 53 10.23 -2.03 -17.00
CA LEU A 53 10.95 -1.16 -16.05
C LEU A 53 10.10 0.00 -15.54
N LEU A 54 9.25 0.58 -16.42
CA LEU A 54 8.31 1.63 -16.04
C LEU A 54 7.24 1.12 -15.08
N THR A 55 6.62 -0.03 -15.35
CA THR A 55 5.60 -0.61 -14.46
C THR A 55 6.19 -1.07 -13.13
N VAL A 56 7.44 -1.56 -13.11
CA VAL A 56 8.20 -1.84 -11.88
C VAL A 56 8.48 -0.56 -11.08
N PHE A 57 8.86 0.53 -11.76
CA PHE A 57 9.05 1.83 -11.13
C PHE A 57 7.75 2.35 -10.50
N LEU A 58 6.64 2.30 -11.25
CA LEU A 58 5.32 2.73 -10.78
C LEU A 58 4.79 1.85 -9.64
N GLY A 59 5.00 0.53 -9.74
CA GLY A 59 4.67 -0.42 -8.68
C GLY A 59 5.42 -0.11 -7.39
N GLY A 60 6.74 0.12 -7.48
CA GLY A 60 7.55 0.56 -6.35
C GLY A 60 7.08 1.90 -5.78
N ALA A 61 6.79 2.87 -6.64
CA ALA A 61 6.31 4.19 -6.22
C ALA A 61 4.99 4.12 -5.46
N MET A 62 3.96 3.49 -6.02
CA MET A 62 2.62 3.47 -5.42
C MET A 62 2.56 2.61 -4.15
N THR A 63 3.14 1.41 -4.18
CA THR A 63 3.08 0.50 -3.03
C THR A 63 3.89 1.02 -1.84
N ALA A 64 5.06 1.62 -2.09
CA ALA A 64 5.84 2.26 -1.03
C ALA A 64 5.15 3.52 -0.51
N SER A 65 4.55 4.33 -1.39
CA SER A 65 3.74 5.50 -1.00
C SER A 65 2.62 5.13 -0.04
N PHE A 66 1.91 4.04 -0.34
CA PHE A 66 0.85 3.51 0.52
C PHE A 66 1.39 3.17 1.91
N TYR A 67 2.53 2.46 1.99
CA TYR A 67 3.16 2.13 3.27
C TYR A 67 3.69 3.38 4.01
N GLY A 68 4.29 4.32 3.28
CA GLY A 68 4.85 5.56 3.79
C GLY A 68 3.82 6.61 4.22
N TRP A 69 2.54 6.39 3.91
CA TRP A 69 1.44 7.25 4.36
C TRP A 69 0.97 6.90 5.78
N PHE A 70 1.08 5.64 6.22
CA PHE A 70 0.67 5.20 7.55
C PHE A 70 1.32 5.95 8.73
N PRO A 71 2.62 6.32 8.71
CA PRO A 71 3.21 7.10 9.80
C PRO A 71 2.59 8.48 9.96
N LEU A 72 1.91 9.00 8.92
CA LEU A 72 1.24 10.30 8.97
C LEU A 72 -0.16 10.18 9.58
N TYR A 73 -0.89 9.10 9.30
CA TYR A 73 -2.28 8.93 9.73
C TYR A 73 -2.43 8.20 11.07
N LEU A 74 -1.62 7.17 11.34
CA LEU A 74 -1.70 6.42 12.59
C LEU A 74 -1.54 7.30 13.85
N PRO A 75 -0.61 8.28 13.93
CA PRO A 75 -0.47 9.08 15.13
C PRO A 75 -1.67 10.03 15.37
N GLU A 76 -2.44 10.35 14.33
CA GLU A 76 -3.65 11.17 14.45
C GLU A 76 -4.84 10.37 15.04
N LEU A 77 -4.80 9.04 14.98
CA LEU A 77 -5.82 8.16 15.54
C LEU A 77 -5.65 7.90 17.04
N PHE A 78 -4.41 7.96 17.54
CA PHE A 78 -4.08 7.58 18.91
C PHE A 78 -3.83 8.79 19.81
N ARG A 79 -4.31 8.71 21.05
CA ARG A 79 -4.02 9.65 22.13
C ARG A 79 -2.53 9.74 22.39
N THR A 80 -2.07 10.92 22.81
CA THR A 80 -0.63 11.20 22.97
C THR A 80 0.04 10.21 23.92
N SER A 81 -0.65 9.76 24.97
CA SER A 81 -0.17 8.77 25.95
C SER A 81 0.15 7.38 25.37
N VAL A 82 -0.54 6.97 24.30
CA VAL A 82 -0.41 5.62 23.72
C VAL A 82 0.03 5.64 22.25
N ARG A 83 0.36 6.82 21.71
CA ARG A 83 0.63 7.02 20.28
C ARG A 83 1.74 6.12 19.74
N ALA A 84 2.90 6.13 20.39
CA ALA A 84 4.05 5.30 19.97
C ALA A 84 3.71 3.81 19.99
N THR A 85 3.05 3.33 21.06
CA THR A 85 2.64 1.94 21.22
C THR A 85 1.57 1.53 20.21
N GLY A 86 0.56 2.38 19.98
CA GLY A 86 -0.52 2.13 19.03
C GLY A 86 -0.02 2.06 17.58
N GLN A 87 0.90 2.94 17.20
CA GLN A 87 1.57 2.87 15.90
C GLN A 87 2.38 1.58 15.76
N GLY A 88 3.23 1.28 16.75
CA GLY A 88 4.05 0.07 16.76
C GLY A 88 3.21 -1.21 16.68
N PHE A 89 2.13 -1.28 17.45
CA PHE A 89 1.19 -2.40 17.42
C PHE A 89 0.53 -2.56 16.05
N SER A 90 0.03 -1.45 15.47
CA SER A 90 -0.62 -1.46 14.15
C SER A 90 0.32 -1.96 13.04
N TYR A 91 1.59 -1.52 13.06
CA TYR A 91 2.60 -1.99 12.10
C TYR A 91 2.91 -3.48 12.25
N ASN A 92 3.11 -3.95 13.47
CA ASN A 92 3.44 -5.35 13.72
C ASN A 92 2.26 -6.26 13.38
N PHE A 93 1.04 -5.86 13.72
CA PHE A 93 -0.16 -6.61 13.35
C PHE A 93 -0.33 -6.69 11.83
N GLY A 94 -0.12 -5.57 11.12
CA GLY A 94 -0.11 -5.56 9.66
C GLY A 94 0.94 -6.50 9.05
N ARG A 95 2.13 -6.60 9.65
CA ARG A 95 3.18 -7.53 9.22
C ARG A 95 2.80 -9.00 9.42
N ILE A 96 2.06 -9.33 10.48
CA ILE A 96 1.55 -10.69 10.69
C ILE A 96 0.58 -11.07 9.57
N ILE A 97 -0.38 -10.19 9.24
CA ILE A 97 -1.31 -10.42 8.13
C ILE A 97 -0.56 -10.55 6.80
N ALA A 98 0.44 -9.69 6.56
CA ALA A 98 1.26 -9.76 5.35
C ALA A 98 2.05 -11.08 5.27
N ALA A 99 2.56 -11.59 6.39
CA ALA A 99 3.24 -12.87 6.44
C ALA A 99 2.30 -14.03 6.08
N VAL A 100 1.07 -14.02 6.58
CA VAL A 100 0.04 -15.00 6.19
C VAL A 100 -0.23 -14.94 4.68
N GLY A 101 -0.40 -13.75 4.11
CA GLY A 101 -0.57 -13.57 2.66
C GLY A 101 0.64 -14.07 1.86
N ALA A 102 1.86 -13.80 2.32
CA ALA A 102 3.08 -14.30 1.68
C ALA A 102 3.14 -15.84 1.69
N LEU A 103 2.80 -16.49 2.81
CA LEU A 103 2.72 -17.94 2.91
C LEU A 103 1.64 -18.54 1.99
N GLN A 104 0.48 -17.88 1.88
CA GLN A 104 -0.58 -18.30 0.96
C GLN A 104 -0.17 -18.21 -0.52
N THR A 105 0.79 -17.36 -0.86
CA THR A 105 1.26 -17.18 -2.26
C THR A 105 1.77 -18.50 -2.84
N GLY A 106 2.50 -19.30 -2.06
CA GLY A 106 2.96 -20.63 -2.51
C GLY A 106 1.82 -21.60 -2.78
N THR A 107 0.75 -21.53 -1.99
CA THR A 107 -0.46 -22.34 -2.20
C THR A 107 -1.22 -21.91 -3.45
N LEU A 108 -1.36 -20.60 -3.67
CA LEU A 108 -1.98 -20.05 -4.88
C LEU A 108 -1.20 -20.43 -6.14
N MET A 109 0.13 -20.43 -6.09
CA MET A 109 0.97 -20.89 -7.19
C MET A 109 0.68 -22.34 -7.59
N GLY A 110 0.45 -23.23 -6.60
CA GLY A 110 0.04 -24.61 -6.85
C GLY A 110 -1.36 -24.72 -7.47
N LEU A 111 -2.32 -23.94 -6.96
CA LEU A 111 -3.71 -23.92 -7.47
C LEU A 111 -3.79 -23.37 -8.92
N PHE A 112 -3.00 -22.35 -9.25
CA PHE A 112 -2.98 -21.74 -10.57
C PHE A 112 -2.02 -22.41 -11.56
N LYS A 113 -1.54 -23.63 -11.27
CA LYS A 113 -0.65 -24.41 -12.14
C LYS A 113 0.61 -23.64 -12.57
N GLY A 114 1.17 -22.83 -11.68
CA GLY A 114 2.37 -22.03 -11.96
C GLY A 114 2.13 -20.66 -12.60
N ASP A 115 0.88 -20.22 -12.78
CA ASP A 115 0.56 -18.87 -13.30
C ASP A 115 0.80 -17.79 -12.22
N TYR A 116 2.05 -17.33 -12.18
CA TYR A 116 2.53 -16.30 -11.25
C TYR A 116 1.81 -14.94 -11.42
N PRO A 117 1.63 -14.41 -12.64
CA PRO A 117 0.81 -13.22 -12.86
C PRO A 117 -0.57 -13.27 -12.23
N LYS A 118 -1.30 -14.39 -12.37
CA LYS A 118 -2.63 -14.53 -11.76
C LYS A 118 -2.58 -14.58 -10.25
N ALA A 119 -1.64 -15.33 -9.66
CA ALA A 119 -1.50 -15.42 -8.21
C ALA A 119 -1.22 -14.04 -7.57
N CYS A 120 -0.29 -13.28 -8.14
CA CYS A 120 0.05 -11.95 -7.65
C CYS A 120 -1.06 -10.91 -7.89
N SER A 121 -1.79 -11.02 -9.01
CA SER A 121 -2.95 -10.16 -9.29
C SER A 121 -4.11 -10.43 -8.32
N LEU A 122 -4.30 -11.69 -7.89
CA LEU A 122 -5.31 -12.01 -6.87
C LEU A 122 -4.91 -11.42 -5.51
N MET A 123 -3.62 -11.51 -5.16
CA MET A 123 -3.10 -10.94 -3.92
C MET A 123 -3.24 -9.42 -3.86
N SER A 124 -3.07 -8.72 -5.00
CA SER A 124 -3.23 -7.26 -5.02
C SER A 124 -4.65 -6.78 -4.75
N LEU A 125 -5.67 -7.65 -4.85
CA LEU A 125 -7.05 -7.32 -4.49
C LEU A 125 -7.22 -6.98 -3.00
N VAL A 126 -6.22 -7.25 -2.15
CA VAL A 126 -6.19 -6.78 -0.76
C VAL A 126 -6.37 -5.25 -0.66
N TYR A 127 -5.94 -4.49 -1.67
CA TYR A 127 -6.16 -3.04 -1.73
C TYR A 127 -7.64 -2.66 -1.83
N LEU A 128 -8.50 -3.52 -2.39
CA LEU A 128 -9.95 -3.31 -2.39
C LEU A 128 -10.53 -3.45 -0.97
N ALA A 129 -10.03 -4.41 -0.19
CA ALA A 129 -10.41 -4.52 1.22
C ALA A 129 -10.01 -3.26 2.00
N GLY A 130 -8.80 -2.73 1.76
CA GLY A 130 -8.37 -1.43 2.28
C GLY A 130 -9.33 -0.29 1.88
N LEU A 131 -9.71 -0.25 0.61
CA LEU A 131 -10.64 0.75 0.08
C LEU A 131 -12.01 0.71 0.76
N VAL A 132 -12.46 -0.44 1.25
CA VAL A 132 -13.70 -0.56 2.05
C VAL A 132 -13.44 -0.10 3.49
N ILE A 133 -12.34 -0.55 4.10
CA ILE A 133 -12.00 -0.27 5.51
C ILE A 133 -11.86 1.23 5.78
N ILE A 134 -11.28 2.00 4.84
CA ILE A 134 -11.09 3.45 5.03
C ILE A 134 -12.42 4.21 5.21
N TRP A 135 -13.55 3.64 4.78
CA TRP A 135 -14.84 4.29 5.00
C TRP A 135 -15.32 4.26 6.44
N PHE A 136 -14.78 3.34 7.23
CA PHE A 136 -15.03 3.25 8.67
C PHE A 136 -14.01 4.05 9.48
N ALA A 137 -12.93 4.51 8.85
CA ALA A 137 -11.88 5.26 9.51
C ALA A 137 -12.26 6.76 9.64
N PRO A 138 -11.95 7.41 10.77
CA PRO A 138 -12.30 8.82 10.97
C PRO A 138 -11.44 9.75 10.10
N GLU A 139 -12.04 10.81 9.56
CA GLU A 139 -11.29 11.89 8.93
C GLU A 139 -10.66 12.78 10.01
N THR A 140 -9.33 12.83 10.02
CA THR A 140 -8.51 13.50 11.04
C THR A 140 -7.89 14.81 10.55
N ARG A 141 -8.02 15.16 9.25
CA ARG A 141 -7.45 16.41 8.74
C ARG A 141 -8.05 17.63 9.45
N GLY A 142 -7.17 18.48 9.98
CA GLY A 142 -7.54 19.75 10.61
C GLY A 142 -8.15 19.63 12.00
N LYS A 143 -8.18 18.42 12.58
CA LYS A 143 -8.61 18.21 13.97
C LYS A 143 -7.41 18.28 14.90
N PRO A 144 -7.58 18.81 16.13
CA PRO A 144 -6.54 18.71 17.15
C PRO A 144 -6.24 17.24 17.42
N LEU A 145 -4.97 16.93 17.70
CA LEU A 145 -4.56 15.59 18.06
C LEU A 145 -5.31 15.15 19.33
N PRO A 146 -5.75 13.89 19.41
CA PRO A 146 -6.38 13.39 20.63
C PRO A 146 -5.37 13.49 21.79
N GLU A 147 -5.76 14.13 22.88
CA GLU A 147 -4.98 14.20 24.13
C GLU A 147 -5.02 12.88 24.89
#